data_AF-A0A6L4YPS5-F1
#
_entry.id   AF-A0A6L4YPS5-F1
#
_cell.length_a   1.000
_cell.length_b   1.000
_cell.length_c   1.000
_cell.angle_alpha   90.00
_cell.angle_beta   90.00
_cell.angle_gamma   90.00
#
_symmetry.space_group_name_H-M   'P 1'
#
loop_
_entity.id
_entity.type
_entity.pdbx_description
1 polymer ?
#
loop_
_entity_poly.entity_id
_entity_poly.type
_entity_poly.pdbx_seq_one_letter_code
_entity_poly.pdbx_strand_id
1 'polypeptide(L)'
;MDAALKARFFAETKFLRAYYYFDLVRLFKNVPLFTSLLAPADFFNVTQAKPEDVYAQIEKDLNEAIPDLPEVVPSGENGRVTRMAAVALLGKVILFQNNESRMMEAADLFELVNTSSNYQLLPSFGDIFRPDNKFNAESIFEITHTSAAVGYWGPWPPAGEGMIFTQMCGPRAYVGPTYSAGWGFNPVTLDLVNLLKPDPRYKATIANIDSLDVAGVASYEKGYQNTGYFIQKWAPMEEFKSSGNGEPVL
;
A
#
# COMPACT_ATOMS: atom_id res chain seq x y z
N MET A 1 1.08 26.30 -19.47
CA MET A 1 1.12 24.83 -19.24
C MET A 1 0.60 24.17 -20.50
N ASP A 2 1.32 23.17 -21.00
CA ASP A 2 0.92 22.38 -22.16
C ASP A 2 -0.45 21.70 -21.94
N ALA A 3 -1.25 21.56 -22.99
CA ALA A 3 -2.62 21.05 -22.89
C ALA A 3 -2.67 19.56 -22.50
N ALA A 4 -1.75 18.74 -23.03
CA ALA A 4 -1.67 17.33 -22.69
C ALA A 4 -1.17 17.15 -21.25
N LEU A 5 -0.18 17.95 -20.83
CA LEU A 5 0.26 17.95 -19.42
C LEU A 5 -0.87 18.35 -18.46
N LYS A 6 -1.67 19.35 -18.84
CA LYS A 6 -2.85 19.75 -18.06
C LYS A 6 -3.86 18.61 -17.95
N ALA A 7 -4.18 17.93 -19.06
CA ALA A 7 -5.11 16.81 -19.08
C ALA A 7 -4.64 15.66 -18.17
N ARG A 8 -3.35 15.30 -18.28
CA ARG A 8 -2.72 14.29 -17.42
C ARG A 8 -2.87 14.62 -15.92
N PHE A 9 -2.62 15.87 -15.52
CA PHE A 9 -2.79 16.28 -14.12
C PHE A 9 -4.23 16.17 -13.63
N PHE A 10 -5.21 16.50 -14.48
CA PHE A 10 -6.62 16.28 -14.14
C PHE A 10 -6.95 14.80 -13.99
N ALA A 11 -6.42 13.95 -14.86
CA ALA A 11 -6.60 12.52 -14.81
C ALA A 11 -6.00 11.89 -13.53
N GLU A 12 -4.77 12.26 -13.18
CA GLU A 12 -4.12 11.84 -11.93
C GLU A 12 -4.92 12.29 -10.70
N THR A 13 -5.44 13.52 -10.70
CA THR A 13 -6.25 14.04 -9.60
C THR A 13 -7.57 13.27 -9.44
N LYS A 14 -8.23 12.93 -10.56
CA LYS A 14 -9.44 12.08 -10.56
C LYS A 14 -9.14 10.67 -10.05
N PHE A 15 -8.05 10.06 -10.51
CA PHE A 15 -7.61 8.77 -9.99
C PHE A 15 -7.40 8.81 -8.48
N LEU A 16 -6.70 9.83 -7.95
CA LEU A 16 -6.46 9.95 -6.51
C LEU A 16 -7.76 10.14 -5.74
N ARG A 17 -8.70 10.98 -6.23
CA ARG A 17 -10.02 11.13 -5.63
C ARG A 17 -10.78 9.80 -5.59
N ALA A 18 -10.78 9.05 -6.69
CA ALA A 18 -11.37 7.72 -6.77
C ALA A 18 -10.72 6.73 -5.79
N TYR A 19 -9.39 6.72 -5.72
CA TYR A 19 -8.61 5.88 -4.80
C TYR A 19 -8.98 6.16 -3.33
N TYR A 20 -9.01 7.42 -2.92
CA TYR A 20 -9.36 7.81 -1.55
C TYR A 20 -10.83 7.53 -1.20
N TYR A 21 -11.77 7.84 -2.09
CA TYR A 21 -13.17 7.50 -1.84
C TYR A 21 -13.39 5.99 -1.79
N PHE A 22 -12.62 5.22 -2.56
CA PHE A 22 -12.72 3.76 -2.52
C PHE A 22 -12.25 3.19 -1.17
N ASP A 23 -11.21 3.75 -0.54
CA ASP A 23 -10.87 3.40 0.84
C ASP A 23 -11.98 3.83 1.82
N LEU A 24 -12.48 5.06 1.71
CA LEU A 24 -13.52 5.60 2.60
C LEU A 24 -14.82 4.78 2.56
N VAL A 25 -15.32 4.43 1.37
CA VAL A 25 -16.56 3.64 1.23
C VAL A 25 -16.39 2.22 1.75
N ARG A 26 -15.21 1.61 1.62
CA ARG A 26 -14.95 0.25 2.15
C ARG A 26 -14.80 0.23 3.67
N LEU A 27 -14.28 1.31 4.26
CA LEU A 27 -14.10 1.43 5.71
C LEU A 27 -15.39 1.86 6.43
N PHE A 28 -16.10 2.84 5.87
CA PHE A 28 -17.20 3.52 6.57
C PHE A 28 -18.56 3.36 5.92
N LYS A 29 -18.62 2.79 4.70
CA LYS A 29 -19.84 2.62 3.89
C LYS A 29 -20.49 3.95 3.47
N ASN A 30 -21.07 4.69 4.41
CA ASN A 30 -21.71 5.97 4.17
C ASN A 30 -20.75 7.11 4.51
N VAL A 31 -20.39 7.92 3.51
CA VAL A 31 -19.47 9.06 3.69
C VAL A 31 -20.00 10.30 2.98
N PRO A 32 -19.68 11.51 3.46
CA PRO A 32 -19.87 12.73 2.69
C PRO A 32 -19.20 12.64 1.31
N LEU A 33 -19.87 13.09 0.26
CA LEU A 33 -19.35 13.06 -1.12
C LEU A 33 -19.08 14.48 -1.62
N PHE A 34 -17.82 14.85 -1.64
CA PHE A 34 -17.31 16.12 -2.17
C PHE A 34 -16.69 15.93 -3.55
N THR A 35 -17.23 16.64 -4.54
CA THR A 35 -16.71 16.69 -5.92
C THR A 35 -16.28 18.09 -6.35
N SER A 36 -16.49 19.09 -5.49
CA SER A 36 -16.12 20.49 -5.63
C SER A 36 -15.68 21.05 -4.28
N LEU A 37 -15.13 22.27 -4.30
CA LEU A 37 -14.82 23.01 -3.08
C LEU A 37 -16.12 23.36 -2.35
N LEU A 38 -16.13 23.11 -1.04
CA LEU A 38 -17.24 23.46 -0.17
C LEU A 38 -17.07 24.90 0.33
N ALA A 39 -18.16 25.67 0.38
CA ALA A 39 -18.12 26.99 1.01
C ALA A 39 -18.08 26.83 2.55
N PRO A 40 -17.38 27.72 3.30
CA PRO A 40 -17.29 27.61 4.76
C PRO A 40 -18.64 27.52 5.48
N ALA A 41 -19.68 28.17 4.93
CA ALA A 41 -21.03 28.15 5.48
C ALA A 41 -21.68 26.75 5.45
N ASP A 42 -21.22 25.87 4.57
CA ASP A 42 -21.81 24.54 4.36
C ASP A 42 -21.07 23.44 5.12
N PHE A 43 -19.92 23.73 5.76
CA PHE A 43 -19.06 22.73 6.42
C PHE A 43 -19.80 21.89 7.46
N PHE A 44 -20.80 22.46 8.13
CA PHE A 44 -21.55 21.81 9.20
C PHE A 44 -22.89 21.19 8.76
N ASN A 45 -23.27 21.35 7.48
CA ASN A 45 -24.57 20.91 6.96
C ASN A 45 -24.45 19.72 6.00
N VAL A 46 -23.25 19.13 5.86
CA VAL A 46 -23.00 18.05 4.92
C VAL A 46 -23.59 16.73 5.43
N THR A 47 -24.37 16.07 4.59
CA THR A 47 -24.92 14.74 4.86
C THR A 47 -24.09 13.65 4.21
N GLN A 48 -24.13 12.44 4.75
CA GLN A 48 -23.56 11.27 4.09
C GLN A 48 -24.31 10.97 2.78
N ALA A 49 -23.56 10.59 1.74
CA ALA A 49 -24.12 10.03 0.52
C ALA A 49 -24.46 8.54 0.72
N LYS A 50 -25.26 8.00 -0.20
CA LYS A 50 -25.43 6.56 -0.28
C LYS A 50 -24.16 5.93 -0.88
N PRO A 51 -23.80 4.69 -0.52
CA PRO A 51 -22.58 4.06 -1.05
C PRO A 51 -22.62 3.94 -2.56
N GLU A 52 -23.79 3.75 -3.16
CA GLU A 52 -23.97 3.63 -4.61
C GLU A 52 -23.59 4.93 -5.33
N ASP A 53 -23.90 6.10 -4.75
CA ASP A 53 -23.53 7.40 -5.30
C ASP A 53 -22.01 7.62 -5.23
N VAL A 54 -21.37 7.13 -4.16
CA VAL A 54 -19.90 7.19 -4.01
C VAL A 54 -19.23 6.28 -5.03
N TYR A 55 -19.71 5.04 -5.20
CA TYR A 55 -19.21 4.12 -6.23
C TYR A 55 -19.38 4.69 -7.65
N ALA A 56 -20.55 5.27 -7.96
CA ALA A 56 -20.79 5.90 -9.24
C ALA A 56 -19.80 7.04 -9.51
N GLN A 57 -19.47 7.85 -8.50
CA GLN A 57 -18.47 8.91 -8.63
C GLN A 57 -17.04 8.36 -8.80
N ILE A 58 -16.67 7.30 -8.08
CA ILE A 58 -15.37 6.60 -8.24
C ILE A 58 -15.22 6.08 -9.67
N GLU A 59 -16.21 5.36 -10.18
CA GLU A 59 -16.18 4.81 -11.54
C GLU A 59 -16.13 5.90 -12.60
N LYS A 60 -16.90 6.98 -12.41
CA LYS A 60 -16.85 8.14 -13.31
C LYS A 60 -15.45 8.75 -13.36
N ASP A 61 -14.83 8.98 -12.21
CA ASP A 61 -13.50 9.57 -12.13
C ASP A 61 -12.44 8.69 -12.81
N LEU A 62 -12.51 7.37 -12.63
CA LEU A 62 -11.58 6.43 -13.28
C LEU A 62 -11.79 6.37 -14.80
N ASN A 63 -13.03 6.26 -15.26
CA ASN A 63 -13.35 6.24 -16.69
C ASN A 63 -12.93 7.53 -17.39
N GLU A 64 -13.09 8.68 -16.74
CA GLU A 64 -12.63 9.97 -17.28
C GLU A 64 -11.11 10.16 -17.18
N ALA A 65 -10.42 9.45 -16.28
CA ALA A 65 -8.97 9.55 -16.13
C ALA A 65 -8.21 8.67 -17.14
N ILE A 66 -8.68 7.44 -17.38
CA ILE A 66 -8.00 6.43 -18.20
C ILE A 66 -7.49 6.97 -19.55
N PRO A 67 -8.27 7.73 -20.35
CA PRO A 67 -7.82 8.17 -21.68
C PRO A 67 -6.63 9.15 -21.68
N ASP A 68 -6.44 9.88 -20.57
CA ASP A 68 -5.47 10.97 -20.46
C ASP A 68 -4.24 10.58 -19.61
N LEU A 69 -4.17 9.34 -19.12
CA LEU A 69 -3.04 8.80 -18.38
C LEU A 69 -2.02 8.14 -19.32
N PRO A 70 -0.71 8.25 -19.04
CA PRO A 70 0.31 7.62 -19.85
C PRO A 70 0.36 6.10 -19.61
N GLU A 71 0.77 5.32 -20.62
CA GLU A 71 1.01 3.87 -20.46
C GLU A 71 2.12 3.58 -19.45
N VAL A 72 3.19 4.37 -19.52
CA VAL A 72 4.40 4.26 -18.72
C VAL A 72 4.85 5.65 -18.30
N VAL A 73 5.51 5.73 -17.15
CA VAL A 73 6.14 6.96 -16.66
C VAL A 73 7.66 6.82 -16.76
N PRO A 74 8.40 7.91 -17.02
CA PRO A 74 9.86 7.89 -16.93
C PRO A 74 10.30 7.62 -15.48
N SER A 75 11.52 7.10 -15.29
CA SER A 75 12.02 6.70 -13.96
C SER A 75 11.97 7.80 -12.90
N GLY A 76 12.18 9.06 -13.27
CA GLY A 76 12.08 10.22 -12.37
C GLY A 76 10.65 10.58 -11.95
N GLU A 77 9.65 9.90 -12.51
CA GLU A 77 8.22 10.08 -12.23
C GLU A 77 7.59 8.81 -11.63
N ASN A 78 8.39 7.81 -11.25
CA ASN A 78 7.91 6.59 -10.63
C ASN A 78 7.01 6.88 -9.42
N GLY A 79 5.91 6.14 -9.30
CA GLY A 79 4.85 6.37 -8.31
C GLY A 79 3.71 7.25 -8.83
N ARG A 80 3.89 7.96 -9.95
CA ARG A 80 2.77 8.63 -10.64
C ARG A 80 1.86 7.61 -11.32
N VAL A 81 0.60 8.00 -11.51
CA VAL A 81 -0.46 7.12 -12.02
C VAL A 81 -0.24 6.83 -13.50
N THR A 82 -0.31 5.55 -13.88
CA THR A 82 -0.36 5.09 -15.27
C THR A 82 -1.78 4.72 -15.67
N ARG A 83 -2.03 4.60 -16.98
CA ARG A 83 -3.31 4.16 -17.53
C ARG A 83 -3.73 2.81 -16.95
N MET A 84 -2.82 1.85 -16.93
CA MET A 84 -3.11 0.51 -16.41
C MET A 84 -3.34 0.50 -14.90
N ALA A 85 -2.75 1.41 -14.13
CA ALA A 85 -3.09 1.57 -12.72
C ALA A 85 -4.55 2.00 -12.51
N ALA A 86 -5.06 2.92 -13.34
CA ALA A 86 -6.46 3.33 -13.30
C ALA A 86 -7.41 2.21 -13.76
N VAL A 87 -7.05 1.45 -14.80
CA VAL A 87 -7.81 0.28 -15.26
C VAL A 87 -7.87 -0.81 -14.17
N ALA A 88 -6.74 -1.13 -13.53
CA ALA A 88 -6.68 -2.10 -12.45
C ALA A 88 -7.54 -1.68 -11.24
N LEU A 89 -7.51 -0.39 -10.87
CA LEU A 89 -8.35 0.14 -9.81
C LEU A 89 -9.84 0.08 -10.18
N LEU A 90 -10.22 0.39 -11.43
CA LEU A 90 -11.61 0.29 -11.89
C LEU A 90 -12.13 -1.16 -11.81
N GLY A 91 -11.36 -2.13 -12.32
CA GLY A 91 -11.71 -3.54 -12.20
C GLY A 91 -11.90 -3.97 -10.74
N LYS A 92 -11.01 -3.51 -9.84
CA LYS A 92 -11.12 -3.76 -8.39
C LYS A 92 -12.37 -3.13 -7.78
N VAL A 93 -12.72 -1.91 -8.18
CA VAL A 93 -13.94 -1.20 -7.71
C VAL A 93 -15.20 -1.96 -8.13
N ILE A 94 -15.27 -2.42 -9.38
CA ILE A 94 -16.42 -3.19 -9.89
C ILE A 94 -16.53 -4.54 -9.15
N LEU A 95 -15.41 -5.25 -8.99
CA LEU A 95 -15.36 -6.51 -8.26
C LEU A 95 -15.85 -6.37 -6.81
N PHE A 96 -15.45 -5.30 -6.11
CA PHE A 96 -15.83 -5.04 -4.72
C PHE A 96 -17.30 -4.74 -4.51
N GLN A 97 -18.01 -4.26 -5.54
CA GLN A 97 -19.46 -4.06 -5.47
C GLN A 97 -20.23 -5.40 -5.46
N ASN A 98 -19.55 -6.51 -5.76
CA ASN A 98 -20.11 -7.86 -5.73
C ASN A 98 -21.42 -7.99 -6.54
N ASN A 99 -21.50 -7.28 -7.66
CA ASN A 99 -22.60 -7.38 -8.60
C ASN A 99 -22.27 -8.43 -9.66
N GLU A 100 -22.90 -9.60 -9.57
CA GLU A 100 -22.68 -10.74 -10.49
C GLU A 100 -22.84 -10.34 -11.97
N SER A 101 -23.75 -9.42 -12.30
CA SER A 101 -23.98 -9.01 -13.69
C SER A 101 -22.82 -8.22 -14.30
N ARG A 102 -21.86 -7.76 -13.48
CA ARG A 102 -20.70 -6.96 -13.89
C ARG A 102 -19.36 -7.70 -13.73
N MET A 103 -19.38 -8.97 -13.35
CA MET A 103 -18.14 -9.73 -13.14
C MET A 103 -17.32 -9.89 -14.43
N MET A 104 -17.99 -10.01 -15.59
CA MET A 104 -17.31 -10.03 -16.89
C MET A 104 -16.62 -8.69 -17.21
N GLU A 105 -17.25 -7.57 -16.86
CA GLU A 105 -16.64 -6.24 -17.04
C GLU A 105 -15.34 -6.11 -16.23
N ALA A 106 -15.35 -6.56 -14.96
CA ALA A 106 -14.13 -6.58 -14.15
C ALA A 106 -13.06 -7.53 -14.73
N ALA A 107 -13.47 -8.71 -15.21
CA ALA A 107 -12.56 -9.67 -15.82
C ALA A 107 -11.88 -9.10 -17.08
N ASP A 108 -12.65 -8.43 -17.96
CA ASP A 108 -12.13 -7.80 -19.16
C ASP A 108 -11.12 -6.69 -18.84
N LEU A 109 -11.38 -5.87 -17.80
CA LEU A 109 -10.44 -4.85 -17.33
C LEU A 109 -9.15 -5.46 -16.77
N PHE A 110 -9.25 -6.57 -16.02
CA PHE A 110 -8.06 -7.26 -15.52
C PHE A 110 -7.27 -7.94 -16.63
N GLU A 111 -7.93 -8.46 -17.67
CA GLU A 111 -7.27 -9.03 -18.85
C GLU A 111 -6.41 -7.98 -19.57
N LEU A 112 -6.91 -6.74 -19.72
CA LEU A 112 -6.12 -5.63 -20.28
C LEU A 112 -4.83 -5.37 -19.50
N VAL A 113 -4.90 -5.44 -18.16
CA VAL A 113 -3.74 -5.24 -17.29
C VAL A 113 -2.77 -6.42 -17.38
N ASN A 114 -3.29 -7.65 -17.30
CA ASN A 114 -2.48 -8.88 -17.27
C ASN A 114 -1.79 -9.18 -18.60
N THR A 115 -2.36 -8.73 -19.73
CA THR A 115 -1.78 -8.90 -21.07
C THR A 115 -0.90 -7.72 -21.49
N SER A 116 -0.83 -6.66 -20.68
CA SER A 116 0.07 -5.53 -20.92
C SER A 116 1.53 -5.98 -20.85
N SER A 117 2.34 -5.62 -21.85
CA SER A 117 3.78 -5.89 -21.83
C SER A 117 4.56 -5.08 -20.80
N ASN A 118 3.89 -4.20 -20.05
CA ASN A 118 4.52 -3.35 -19.03
C ASN A 118 4.70 -4.05 -17.69
N TYR A 119 4.03 -5.18 -17.46
CA TYR A 119 4.04 -5.89 -16.18
C TYR A 119 4.46 -7.34 -16.32
N GLN A 120 5.15 -7.84 -15.29
CA GLN A 120 5.55 -9.24 -15.20
C GLN A 120 5.70 -9.64 -13.72
N LEU A 121 5.26 -10.86 -13.39
CA LEU A 121 5.54 -11.44 -12.08
C LEU A 121 7.05 -11.60 -11.87
N LEU A 122 7.54 -11.24 -10.69
CA LEU A 122 8.93 -11.47 -10.34
C LEU A 122 9.20 -12.98 -10.19
N PRO A 123 10.39 -13.47 -10.62
CA PRO A 123 10.75 -14.87 -10.44
C PRO A 123 10.78 -15.32 -8.96
N SER A 124 11.05 -14.37 -8.06
CA SER A 124 11.09 -14.56 -6.61
C SER A 124 10.03 -13.68 -5.95
N PHE A 125 9.06 -14.30 -5.28
CA PHE A 125 8.00 -13.61 -4.56
C PHE A 125 8.53 -12.70 -3.43
N GLY A 126 9.66 -13.06 -2.82
CA GLY A 126 10.27 -12.24 -1.76
C GLY A 126 10.75 -10.89 -2.25
N ASP A 127 11.12 -10.80 -3.53
CA ASP A 127 11.73 -9.61 -4.13
C ASP A 127 10.71 -8.46 -4.25
N ILE A 128 9.41 -8.75 -4.23
CA ILE A 128 8.32 -7.77 -4.24
C ILE A 128 8.40 -6.84 -3.02
N PHE A 129 8.84 -7.35 -1.88
CA PHE A 129 8.81 -6.64 -0.60
C PHE A 129 10.15 -5.99 -0.23
N ARG A 130 11.16 -6.09 -1.11
CA ARG A 130 12.47 -5.51 -0.83
C ARG A 130 12.47 -4.00 -1.08
N PRO A 131 12.95 -3.17 -0.15
CA PRO A 131 12.97 -1.71 -0.31
C PRO A 131 13.98 -1.23 -1.36
N ASP A 132 14.90 -2.09 -1.81
CA ASP A 132 15.85 -1.81 -2.90
C ASP A 132 15.33 -2.26 -4.28
N ASN A 133 14.12 -2.81 -4.35
CA ASN A 133 13.47 -3.27 -5.58
C ASN A 133 12.12 -2.54 -5.84
N LYS A 134 12.10 -1.22 -5.62
CA LYS A 134 10.92 -0.36 -5.82
C LYS A 134 10.53 -0.26 -7.28
N PHE A 135 9.23 -0.14 -7.56
CA PHE A 135 8.70 0.01 -8.93
C PHE A 135 9.20 -1.07 -9.90
N ASN A 136 9.36 -2.28 -9.38
CA ASN A 136 9.75 -3.46 -10.16
C ASN A 136 8.66 -3.82 -11.20
N ALA A 137 8.94 -4.81 -12.04
CA ALA A 137 8.04 -5.20 -13.12
C ALA A 137 6.65 -5.70 -12.66
N GLU A 138 6.46 -6.05 -11.39
CA GLU A 138 5.15 -6.47 -10.85
C GLU A 138 4.37 -5.30 -10.24
N SER A 139 4.97 -4.11 -10.11
CA SER A 139 4.35 -2.93 -9.51
C SER A 139 3.40 -2.21 -10.48
N ILE A 140 2.10 -2.25 -10.19
CA ILE A 140 1.07 -1.49 -10.92
C ILE A 140 0.94 -0.05 -10.39
N PHE A 141 0.79 0.10 -9.07
CA PHE A 141 0.76 1.39 -8.36
C PHE A 141 1.35 1.20 -6.95
N GLU A 142 2.34 2.01 -6.60
CA GLU A 142 3.13 1.89 -5.38
C GLU A 142 3.22 3.24 -4.66
N ILE A 143 2.95 3.26 -3.35
CA ILE A 143 3.11 4.46 -2.52
C ILE A 143 4.59 4.63 -2.20
N THR A 144 5.09 5.85 -2.38
CA THR A 144 6.51 6.13 -2.27
C THR A 144 6.88 6.52 -0.84
N HIS A 145 7.89 5.83 -0.31
CA HIS A 145 8.57 6.18 0.94
C HIS A 145 10.07 6.35 0.69
N THR A 146 10.75 7.14 1.51
CA THR A 146 12.20 7.36 1.40
C THR A 146 12.87 7.49 2.77
N SER A 147 14.09 6.97 2.85
CA SER A 147 14.99 7.16 4.00
C SER A 147 15.90 8.38 3.84
N ALA A 148 15.81 9.10 2.71
CA ALA A 148 16.61 10.30 2.45
C ALA A 148 16.06 11.54 3.17
N ALA A 149 14.76 11.56 3.49
CA ALA A 149 14.16 12.59 4.32
C ALA A 149 14.57 12.37 5.78
N VAL A 150 14.92 13.45 6.48
CA VAL A 150 15.29 13.38 7.90
C VAL A 150 14.02 13.11 8.72
N GLY A 151 13.93 11.92 9.32
CA GLY A 151 12.88 11.55 10.27
C GLY A 151 13.17 12.10 11.67
N TYR A 152 12.18 12.71 12.31
CA TYR A 152 12.27 13.17 13.71
C TYR A 152 10.97 12.95 14.48
N TRP A 153 11.09 12.73 15.78
CA TRP A 153 10.00 12.53 16.75
C TRP A 153 9.16 13.80 17.01
N GLY A 154 8.96 14.65 16.00
CA GLY A 154 8.05 15.79 16.07
C GLY A 154 6.60 15.39 16.40
N PRO A 155 5.61 16.29 16.28
CA PRO A 155 4.22 15.95 16.56
C PRO A 155 3.81 14.71 15.77
N TRP A 156 3.09 13.77 16.40
CA TRP A 156 2.66 12.52 15.77
C TRP A 156 1.58 12.78 14.70
N PRO A 157 1.63 12.15 13.51
CA PRO A 157 2.63 11.17 13.05
C PRO A 157 4.01 11.81 12.83
N PRO A 158 5.12 11.08 13.08
CA PRO A 158 6.45 11.65 13.09
C PRO A 158 6.73 12.30 11.74
N ALA A 159 7.35 13.47 11.78
CA ALA A 159 7.69 14.19 10.57
C ALA A 159 8.80 13.41 9.84
N GLY A 160 8.51 13.01 8.61
CA GLY A 160 9.39 12.22 7.77
C GLY A 160 8.63 11.65 6.57
N GLU A 161 9.37 11.06 5.64
CA GLU A 161 8.81 10.37 4.46
C GLU A 161 9.08 8.85 4.52
N GLY A 162 9.55 8.37 5.67
CA GLY A 162 9.80 6.96 5.95
C GLY A 162 8.53 6.15 6.17
N MET A 163 8.69 4.83 6.18
CA MET A 163 7.58 3.89 6.35
C MET A 163 7.48 3.45 7.81
N ILE A 164 6.70 4.16 8.63
CA ILE A 164 6.54 3.88 10.07
C ILE A 164 6.06 2.45 10.39
N PHE A 165 5.38 1.81 9.44
CA PHE A 165 4.86 0.46 9.60
C PHE A 165 5.96 -0.59 9.86
N THR A 166 7.18 -0.38 9.34
CA THR A 166 8.31 -1.29 9.60
C THR A 166 8.70 -1.27 11.08
N GLN A 167 8.75 -0.08 11.68
CA GLN A 167 8.99 0.11 13.12
C GLN A 167 7.85 -0.47 13.96
N MET A 168 6.60 -0.27 13.54
CA MET A 168 5.43 -0.79 14.26
C MET A 168 5.48 -2.32 14.37
N CYS A 169 5.75 -3.02 13.27
CA CYS A 169 5.67 -4.48 13.21
C CYS A 169 6.92 -5.25 13.66
N GLY A 170 8.06 -4.57 13.84
CA GLY A 170 9.30 -5.24 14.28
C GLY A 170 9.23 -5.79 15.71
N PRO A 171 10.04 -6.82 16.04
CA PRO A 171 10.07 -7.41 17.39
C PRO A 171 10.59 -6.41 18.44
N ARG A 172 9.97 -6.37 19.62
CA ARG A 172 10.34 -5.44 20.70
C ARG A 172 11.71 -5.78 21.29
N ALA A 173 12.50 -4.75 21.59
CA ALA A 173 13.82 -4.87 22.22
C ALA A 173 14.70 -5.97 21.60
N TYR A 174 14.59 -6.17 20.28
CA TYR A 174 15.29 -7.23 19.59
C TYR A 174 16.80 -6.97 19.60
N VAL A 175 17.56 -8.01 19.97
CA VAL A 175 19.01 -8.03 19.92
C VAL A 175 19.43 -9.26 19.14
N GLY A 176 20.00 -9.06 17.96
CA GLY A 176 20.45 -10.13 17.07
C GLY A 176 20.91 -9.58 15.71
N PRO A 177 21.35 -10.45 14.79
CA PRO A 177 22.01 -9.99 13.55
C PRO A 177 21.04 -9.67 12.40
N THR A 178 19.78 -10.12 12.47
CA THR A 178 18.87 -10.13 11.30
C THR A 178 17.92 -8.94 11.21
N TYR A 179 17.38 -8.48 12.35
CA TYR A 179 16.36 -7.45 12.41
C TYR A 179 16.79 -6.32 13.35
N SER A 180 16.17 -5.15 13.18
CA SER A 180 16.18 -4.08 14.16
C SER A 180 14.97 -4.19 15.11
N ALA A 181 15.06 -3.53 16.26
CA ALA A 181 13.97 -3.51 17.24
C ALA A 181 12.78 -2.67 16.77
N GLY A 182 11.57 -3.21 16.93
CA GLY A 182 10.30 -2.56 16.65
C GLY A 182 9.40 -2.41 17.88
N TRP A 183 8.10 -2.28 17.65
CA TRP A 183 7.08 -2.12 18.69
C TRP A 183 6.12 -3.31 18.81
N GLY A 184 6.34 -4.38 18.06
CA GLY A 184 5.63 -5.64 18.16
C GLY A 184 4.14 -5.58 17.86
N PHE A 185 3.71 -4.65 17.00
CA PHE A 185 2.34 -4.62 16.48
C PHE A 185 2.13 -5.72 15.43
N ASN A 186 0.86 -6.10 15.25
CA ASN A 186 0.42 -7.12 14.30
C ASN A 186 1.21 -8.44 14.39
N PRO A 187 1.33 -9.07 15.57
CA PRO A 187 1.86 -10.42 15.66
C PRO A 187 1.02 -11.35 14.77
N VAL A 188 1.68 -12.26 14.04
CA VAL A 188 0.98 -13.13 13.09
C VAL A 188 0.24 -14.22 13.85
N THR A 189 -1.03 -14.44 13.51
CA THR A 189 -1.86 -15.48 14.12
C THR A 189 -1.32 -16.87 13.78
N LEU A 190 -1.47 -17.81 14.72
CA LEU A 190 -1.04 -19.20 14.50
C LEU A 190 -1.79 -19.87 13.35
N ASP A 191 -3.06 -19.49 13.10
CA ASP A 191 -3.82 -19.98 11.95
C ASP A 191 -3.16 -19.62 10.62
N LEU A 192 -2.70 -18.37 10.47
CA LEU A 192 -2.00 -17.95 9.25
C LEU A 192 -0.62 -18.62 9.14
N VAL A 193 0.12 -18.75 10.25
CA VAL A 193 1.42 -19.45 10.28
C VAL A 193 1.24 -20.90 9.82
N ASN A 194 0.25 -21.61 10.38
CA ASN A 194 -0.02 -23.01 10.06
C ASN A 194 -0.50 -23.18 8.62
N LEU A 195 -1.36 -22.27 8.14
CA LEU A 195 -1.81 -22.25 6.75
C LEU A 195 -0.64 -22.09 5.77
N LEU A 196 0.29 -21.18 6.07
CA LEU A 196 1.42 -20.89 5.18
C LEU A 196 2.59 -21.85 5.35
N LYS A 197 2.67 -22.65 6.41
CA LYS A 197 3.82 -23.52 6.69
C LYS A 197 4.26 -24.42 5.51
N PRO A 198 3.36 -25.02 4.72
CA PRO A 198 3.75 -25.78 3.52
C PRO A 198 3.90 -24.91 2.26
N ASP A 199 3.55 -23.63 2.33
CA ASP A 199 3.52 -22.72 1.19
C ASP A 199 4.90 -22.08 0.91
N PRO A 200 5.34 -21.98 -0.36
CA PRO A 200 6.63 -21.35 -0.69
C PRO A 200 6.74 -19.89 -0.25
N ARG A 201 5.61 -19.20 -0.05
CA ARG A 201 5.55 -17.80 0.43
C ARG A 201 5.81 -17.68 1.93
N TYR A 202 5.90 -18.78 2.69
CA TYR A 202 6.09 -18.77 4.14
C TYR A 202 7.26 -17.89 4.55
N LYS A 203 8.45 -18.14 4.01
CA LYS A 203 9.68 -17.43 4.39
C LYS A 203 9.65 -15.95 4.02
N ALA A 204 8.92 -15.57 2.98
CA ALA A 204 8.75 -14.17 2.59
C ALA A 204 7.63 -13.46 3.39
N THR A 205 6.81 -14.22 4.14
CA THR A 205 5.64 -13.67 4.85
C THR A 205 5.80 -13.71 6.38
N ILE A 206 6.44 -14.75 6.91
CA ILE A 206 6.53 -15.04 8.35
C ILE A 206 7.97 -14.93 8.84
N ALA A 207 8.22 -14.01 9.76
CA ALA A 207 9.44 -13.94 10.54
C ALA A 207 9.25 -14.74 11.83
N ASN A 208 9.90 -15.90 11.94
CA ASN A 208 9.84 -16.75 13.13
C ASN A 208 10.93 -16.34 14.14
N ILE A 209 10.66 -15.27 14.89
CA ILE A 209 11.61 -14.67 15.83
C ILE A 209 11.84 -15.57 17.04
N ASP A 210 10.80 -16.26 17.52
CA ASP A 210 10.91 -17.19 18.66
C ASP A 210 11.90 -18.33 18.39
N SER A 211 11.97 -18.81 17.14
CA SER A 211 12.98 -19.81 16.77
C SER A 211 14.42 -19.28 16.85
N LEU A 212 14.64 -17.98 16.66
CA LEU A 212 15.96 -17.37 16.80
C LEU A 212 16.33 -17.21 18.28
N ASP A 213 15.35 -16.87 19.12
CA ASP A 213 15.49 -16.78 20.57
C ASP A 213 15.80 -18.15 21.20
N VAL A 214 15.00 -19.18 20.87
CA VAL A 214 15.21 -20.56 21.35
C VAL A 214 16.57 -21.12 20.91
N ALA A 215 17.05 -20.74 19.72
CA ALA A 215 18.37 -21.15 19.23
C ALA A 215 19.53 -20.34 19.85
N GLY A 216 19.25 -19.32 20.65
CA GLY A 216 20.26 -18.42 21.23
C GLY A 216 20.96 -17.51 20.20
N VAL A 217 20.37 -17.34 19.01
CA VAL A 217 20.90 -16.48 17.93
C VAL A 217 20.49 -15.03 18.12
N ALA A 218 19.33 -14.80 18.74
CA ALA A 218 18.79 -13.48 19.06
C ALA A 218 18.07 -13.51 20.40
N SER A 219 17.58 -12.36 20.85
CA SER A 219 16.61 -12.24 21.95
C SER A 219 15.62 -11.11 21.63
N TYR A 220 14.44 -11.16 22.22
CA TYR A 220 13.42 -10.11 22.08
C TYR A 220 12.48 -10.08 23.29
N GLU A 221 11.83 -8.94 23.51
CA GLU A 221 10.79 -8.81 24.53
C GLU A 221 9.43 -9.25 23.98
N LYS A 222 8.73 -10.10 24.75
CA LYS A 222 7.39 -10.57 24.39
C LYS A 222 6.36 -9.47 24.66
N GLY A 223 5.89 -8.82 23.60
CA GLY A 223 4.82 -7.83 23.67
C GLY A 223 3.43 -8.42 23.97
N TYR A 224 2.42 -7.55 24.00
CA TYR A 224 1.03 -7.96 24.16
C TYR A 224 0.59 -8.91 23.04
N GLN A 225 -0.06 -10.02 23.39
CA GLN A 225 -0.51 -11.07 22.46
C GLN A 225 0.60 -11.65 21.57
N ASN A 226 1.84 -11.67 22.05
CA ASN A 226 2.96 -12.25 21.32
C ASN A 226 2.69 -13.71 20.92
N THR A 227 2.89 -14.01 19.63
CA THR A 227 2.86 -15.38 19.09
C THR A 227 4.25 -15.93 18.78
N GLY A 228 5.29 -15.08 18.84
CA GLY A 228 6.64 -15.42 18.37
C GLY A 228 6.85 -15.25 16.86
N TYR A 229 5.77 -14.96 16.13
CA TYR A 229 5.77 -14.79 14.68
C TYR A 229 5.41 -13.35 14.31
N PHE A 230 6.21 -12.75 13.44
CA PHE A 230 6.07 -11.36 12.99
C PHE A 230 5.97 -11.30 11.46
N ILE A 231 5.61 -10.14 10.92
CA ILE A 231 5.41 -9.98 9.48
C ILE A 231 6.75 -9.74 8.79
N GLN A 232 7.20 -10.70 7.97
CA GLN A 232 8.48 -10.61 7.26
C GLN A 232 8.48 -9.53 6.17
N LYS A 233 7.35 -9.35 5.48
CA LYS A 233 7.23 -8.45 4.30
C LYS A 233 7.60 -7.00 4.59
N TRP A 234 7.38 -6.56 5.83
CA TRP A 234 7.69 -5.21 6.29
C TRP A 234 8.55 -5.25 7.56
N ALA A 235 9.28 -6.35 7.78
CA ALA A 235 10.16 -6.44 8.93
C ALA A 235 11.29 -5.40 8.80
N PRO A 236 11.71 -4.76 9.90
CA PRO A 236 12.84 -3.85 9.88
C PRO A 236 14.14 -4.68 9.80
N MET A 237 14.52 -5.07 8.59
CA MET A 237 15.73 -5.87 8.35
C MET A 237 16.97 -5.03 8.60
N GLU A 238 17.96 -5.58 9.32
CA GLU A 238 19.20 -4.85 9.63
C GLU A 238 19.97 -4.49 8.33
N GLU A 239 19.85 -5.29 7.27
CA GLU A 239 20.46 -5.01 5.96
C GLU A 239 19.93 -3.73 5.28
N PHE A 240 18.72 -3.28 5.64
CA PHE A 240 18.08 -2.09 5.05
C PHE A 240 17.97 -0.92 6.02
N LYS A 241 18.63 -1.02 7.18
CA LYS A 241 18.63 0.03 8.17
C LYS A 241 19.22 1.32 7.61
N SER A 242 18.50 2.43 7.79
CA SER A 242 18.97 3.74 7.32
C SER A 242 20.27 4.13 8.02
N SER A 243 21.22 4.64 7.24
CA SER A 243 22.46 5.28 7.71
C SER A 243 22.40 6.81 7.58
N GLY A 244 21.24 7.35 7.19
CA GLY A 244 21.03 8.78 6.99
C GLY A 244 21.01 9.58 8.30
N ASN A 245 20.99 10.92 8.17
CA ASN A 245 20.81 11.82 9.30
C ASN A 245 19.35 11.77 9.78
N GLY A 246 19.11 11.55 11.07
CA GLY A 246 17.77 11.44 11.66
C GLY A 246 17.66 10.28 12.64
N GLU A 247 16.45 10.04 13.14
CA GLU A 247 16.17 8.89 13.99
C GLU A 247 16.13 7.62 13.12
N PRO A 248 17.01 6.62 13.33
CA PRO A 248 17.14 5.46 12.42
C PRO A 248 15.91 4.56 12.33
N VAL A 249 14.95 4.78 13.22
CA VAL A 249 13.68 4.05 13.40
C VAL A 249 12.50 4.76 12.72
N LEU A 250 12.73 5.93 12.09
CA LEU A 250 11.74 6.75 11.40
C LEU A 250 11.99 6.84 9.90
#